data_AF-X1IDJ0-F1
#
_entry.id   AF-X1IDJ0-F1
#
_cell.length_a   1.000
_cell.length_b   1.000
_cell.length_c   1.000
_cell.angle_alpha   90.00
_cell.angle_beta   90.00
_cell.angle_gamma   90.00
#
_symmetry.space_group_name_H-M   'P 1'
#
loop_
_entity.id
_entity.type
_entity.pdbx_description
1 polymer ?
#
loop_
_entity_poly.entity_id
_entity_poly.type
_entity_poly.pdbx_seq_one_letter_code
_entity_poly.pdbx_strand_id
1 'polypeptide(L)' 'EDIVSKYAYEKADIVKKSGKRIALCSMNAVERRIVHLVLQEDPQVFTYSEGTEPFRRVIIAPKEKEKEKENDIDEQL' A
#
# COMPACT_ATOMS: atom_id res chain seq x y z
N GLU A 1 -2.74 8.94 19.25
CA GLU A 1 -2.83 8.47 17.85
C GLU A 1 -1.65 9.05 17.09
N ASP A 2 -0.80 8.23 16.47
CA ASP A 2 0.37 8.71 15.73
C ASP A 2 -0.02 9.43 14.42
N ILE A 3 0.61 10.58 14.15
CA ILE A 3 0.33 11.40 12.94
C ILE A 3 0.52 10.58 11.66
N VAL A 4 1.53 9.71 11.64
CA VAL A 4 1.86 8.82 10.53
C VAL A 4 0.74 7.80 10.29
N SER A 5 0.18 7.25 11.35
CA SER A 5 -0.92 6.28 11.28
C SER A 5 -2.17 6.93 10.70
N LYS A 6 -2.53 8.14 11.18
CA LYS A 6 -3.66 8.90 10.62
C LYS A 6 -3.46 9.17 9.12
N TYR A 7 -2.27 9.64 8.74
CA TYR A 7 -1.92 9.89 7.35
C TYR A 7 -2.03 8.61 6.50
N ALA A 8 -1.57 7.46 7.01
CA ALA A 8 -1.66 6.18 6.33
C ALA A 8 -3.12 5.77 6.08
N TYR A 9 -4.00 5.92 7.08
CA TYR A 9 -5.43 5.62 6.93
C TYR A 9 -6.13 6.53 5.91
N GLU A 10 -5.83 7.84 5.92
CA GLU A 10 -6.35 8.77 4.93
C GLU A 10 -5.94 8.38 3.51
N LYS A 11 -4.69 7.95 3.31
CA LYS A 11 -4.22 7.48 2.00
C LYS A 11 -4.81 6.14 1.60
N ALA A 12 -4.97 5.21 2.54
CA ALA A 12 -5.63 3.93 2.30
C ALA A 12 -7.09 4.13 1.85
N ASP A 13 -7.84 5.04 2.47
CA ASP A 13 -9.21 5.34 2.07
C ASP A 13 -9.31 5.88 0.62
N ILE A 14 -8.35 6.73 0.22
CA ILE A 14 -8.26 7.20 -1.17
C ILE A 14 -7.95 6.04 -2.13
N VAL A 15 -7.04 5.12 -1.76
CA VAL A 15 -6.72 3.94 -2.57
C VAL A 15 -7.95 3.04 -2.73
N LYS A 16 -8.69 2.80 -1.64
CA LYS A 16 -9.93 2.01 -1.65
C LYS A 16 -10.97 2.61 -2.58
N LYS A 17 -11.18 3.94 -2.52
CA LYS A 17 -12.15 4.66 -3.36
C LYS A 17 -11.72 4.77 -4.82
N SER A 18 -10.44 5.06 -5.07
CA SER A 18 -9.92 5.28 -6.43
C SER A 18 -9.58 3.98 -7.16
N GLY A 19 -9.33 2.89 -6.44
CA GLY A 19 -8.77 1.65 -7.00
C GLY A 19 -7.40 1.86 -7.66
N LYS A 20 -6.67 2.93 -7.31
CA LYS A 20 -5.34 3.24 -7.86
C LYS A 20 -4.32 3.22 -6.74
N ARG A 21 -3.15 2.63 -7.02
CA ARG A 21 -2.02 2.64 -6.08
C ARG A 21 -1.49 4.05 -5.86
N ILE A 22 -1.06 4.34 -4.64
CA ILE A 22 -0.45 5.62 -4.25
C ILE A 22 0.94 5.35 -3.69
N ALA A 23 1.93 6.10 -4.18
CA ALA A 23 3.25 6.14 -3.58
C ALA A 23 3.27 7.22 -2.49
N LEU A 24 3.63 6.84 -1.27
CA LEU A 24 3.91 7.78 -0.21
C LEU A 24 5.27 8.45 -0.45
N CYS A 25 5.43 9.66 0.09
CA CYS A 25 6.74 10.33 0.11
C CYS A 25 7.77 9.45 0.84
N SER A 26 9.07 9.63 0.51
CA SER A 26 10.14 8.93 1.21
C SER A 26 10.09 9.29 2.71
N MET A 27 9.88 8.27 3.54
CA MET A 27 9.78 8.36 4.99
C MET A 27 10.98 7.67 5.64
N ASN A 28 11.28 7.99 6.90
CA ASN A 28 12.34 7.31 7.65
C ASN A 28 11.96 5.82 7.91
N ALA A 29 12.93 4.99 8.29
CA ALA A 29 12.70 3.55 8.47
C ALA A 29 11.60 3.22 9.50
N VAL A 30 11.44 4.03 10.55
CA VAL A 30 10.45 3.84 11.61
C VAL A 30 9.05 4.16 11.10
N GLU A 31 8.88 5.29 10.42
CA GLU A 31 7.62 5.70 9.80
C GLU A 31 7.14 4.68 8.78
N ARG A 32 8.04 4.18 7.91
CA ARG A 32 7.70 3.10 6.97
C ARG A 32 7.18 1.86 7.69
N ARG A 33 7.84 1.48 8.80
CA ARG A 33 7.40 0.34 9.61
C ARG A 33 6.01 0.59 10.21
N ILE A 34 5.73 1.80 10.70
CA ILE A 34 4.41 2.17 11.22
C ILE A 34 3.35 1.99 10.13
N VAL A 35 3.58 2.52 8.93
CA VAL A 35 2.65 2.38 7.79
C VAL A 35 2.38 0.92 7.46
N HIS A 36 3.43 0.10 7.40
CA HIS A 36 3.27 -1.33 7.14
C HIS A 36 2.44 -2.02 8.22
N LEU A 37 2.70 -1.73 9.49
CA LEU A 37 1.99 -2.34 10.61
C LEU A 37 0.52 -1.91 10.68
N VAL A 38 0.23 -0.62 10.53
CA VAL A 38 -1.14 -0.11 10.67
C VAL A 38 -2.06 -0.53 9.52
N LEU A 39 -1.51 -0.70 8.32
CA LEU A 39 -2.28 -1.13 7.16
C LEU A 39 -2.22 -2.65 6.93
N GLN A 40 -1.50 -3.41 7.77
CA GLN A 40 -1.40 -4.86 7.65
C GLN A 40 -2.76 -5.55 7.85
N GLU A 41 -3.59 -5.03 8.75
CA GLU A 41 -4.88 -5.61 9.11
C GLU A 41 -6.02 -5.21 8.16
N ASP A 42 -5.82 -4.24 7.27
CA ASP A 42 -6.85 -3.81 6.33
C ASP A 42 -7.00 -4.85 5.20
N PRO A 43 -8.20 -5.47 5.02
CA PRO A 43 -8.41 -6.52 4.03
C PRO A 43 -8.54 -5.99 2.58
N GLN A 44 -8.71 -4.69 2.39
CA GLN A 44 -8.94 -4.09 1.06
C GLN A 44 -7.66 -3.50 0.44
N VAL A 45 -6.64 -3.22 1.24
CA VAL A 45 -5.36 -2.68 0.78
C VAL A 45 -4.19 -3.53 1.22
N PHE A 46 -3.08 -3.41 0.51
CA PHE A 46 -1.78 -3.94 0.91
C PHE A 46 -0.71 -2.87 0.74
N THR A 47 0.42 -3.08 1.41
CA THR A 47 1.55 -2.15 1.35
C THR A 47 2.85 -2.88 1.03
N TYR A 48 3.70 -2.24 0.24
CA TYR A 48 5.03 -2.75 -0.06
C TYR A 48 6.00 -1.59 -0.24
N SER A 49 7.28 -1.84 0.01
CA SER A 49 8.32 -0.85 -0.25
C SER A 49 8.86 -1.02 -1.67
N GLU A 50 8.99 0.07 -2.41
CA GLU A 50 9.59 0.10 -3.75
C GLU A 50 10.79 1.06 -3.79
N GLY A 51 11.81 0.72 -4.56
CA GLY A 51 13.03 1.50 -4.73
C GLY A 51 14.13 1.22 -3.70
N THR A 52 15.28 1.87 -3.90
CA THR A 52 16.47 1.78 -3.04
C THR A 52 16.67 3.07 -2.25
N GLU A 53 17.28 2.99 -1.07
CA GLU A 53 17.64 4.17 -0.27
C GLU A 53 18.52 5.12 -1.11
N PRO A 54 18.31 6.46 -1.08
CA PRO A 54 17.36 7.25 -0.26
C PRO A 54 15.96 7.40 -0.87
N PHE A 55 15.71 6.84 -2.05
CA PHE A 55 14.45 7.00 -2.80
C PHE A 55 13.43 5.90 -2.51
N ARG A 56 13.64 5.13 -1.43
CA ARG A 56 12.76 4.05 -1.02
C ARG A 56 11.45 4.62 -0.50
N ARG A 57 10.34 4.20 -1.11
CA ARG A 57 8.99 4.69 -0.83
C ARG A 57 8.08 3.53 -0.46
N VAL A 58 7.06 3.82 0.33
CA VAL A 58 5.99 2.87 0.62
C VAL A 58 4.89 3.08 -0.40
N ILE A 59 4.47 2.00 -1.06
CA ILE A 59 3.34 1.97 -1.96
C ILE A 59 2.16 1.37 -1.21
N ILE A 60 1.00 2.02 -1.32
CA ILE A 60 -0.29 1.47 -0.89
C ILE A 60 -1.08 1.13 -2.15
N ALA A 61 -1.57 -0.10 -2.25
CA ALA A 61 -2.31 -0.60 -3.41
C ALA A 61 -3.56 -1.39 -2.99
N PRO A 62 -4.62 -1.42 -3.82
CA PRO A 62 -5.83 -2.18 -3.54
C PRO A 62 -5.60 -3.67 -3.80
N LYS A 63 -6.05 -4.54 -2.87
CA LYS A 63 -5.90 -6.01 -2.98
C LYS A 63 -6.75 -6.62 -4.11
N GLU A 64 -7.87 -5.99 -4.47
CA GLU A 64 -8.80 -6.54 -5.47
C GLU A 64 -8.20 -6.61 -6.88
N LYS A 65 -7.31 -5.67 -7.23
CA LYS A 65 -6.67 -5.63 -8.57
C LYS A 65 -5.52 -6.61 -8.77
N GLU A 66 -5.02 -7.24 -7.71
CA GLU A 66 -4.11 -8.38 -7.85
C GLU A 66 -4.86 -9.65 -8.25
N LYS A 67 -6.08 -9.84 -7.73
CA LYS A 67 -6.91 -11.01 -8.06
C LYS A 67 -7.35 -11.03 -9.52
N GLU A 68 -7.64 -9.87 -10.11
CA GLU A 68 -7.95 -9.77 -11.53
C GLU A 68 -6.78 -10.26 -12.40
N LYS A 69 -5.54 -9.93 -12.02
CA LYS A 69 -4.34 -10.37 -12.75
C LYS A 69 -4.00 -11.84 -12.58
N GLU A 70 -4.41 -12.47 -11.48
CA GLU A 70 -4.16 -13.90 -11.23
C GLU A 70 -5.15 -14.76 -12.02
N ASN A 71 -6.42 -14.33 -12.10
CA ASN A 71 -7.47 -15.03 -12.86
C ASN A 71 -7.22 -15.06 -14.39
N ASP A 72 -6.56 -14.04 -14.96
CA ASP A 72 -6.20 -14.03 -16.39
C ASP A 72 -5.14 -15.11 -16.75
N ILE A 73 -4.34 -15.57 -15.77
CA ILE A 73 -3.23 -16.49 -16.00
C ILE A 73 -3.72 -17.94 -15.98
N ASP A 74 -4.67 -18.27 -15.09
CA ASP A 74 -5.28 -19.59 -14.99
C ASP A 74 -6.21 -19.92 -16.18
N GLU A 75 -6.73 -18.93 -16.90
CA GLU A 75 -7.60 -19.13 -18.08
C GLU A 75 -6.81 -19.27 -19.41
N GLN A 76 -5.49 -19.07 -19.38
CA GLN A 76 -4.59 -19.22 -20.55
C GLN A 76 -3.72 -20.50 -20.51
N LEU A 77 -3.95 -21.40 -19.55
CA LEU A 77 -3.33 -22.73 -19.42
C LEU A 77 -4.36 -23.85 -19.63
#